data_AF-A0A6J4HH04-F1
#
_entry.id   AF-A0A6J4HH04-F1
#
_cell.length_a   1.000
_cell.length_b   1.000
_cell.length_c   1.000
_cell.angle_alpha   90.00
_cell.angle_beta   90.00
_cell.angle_gamma   90.00
#
_symmetry.space_group_name_H-M   'P 1'
#
loop_
_entity.id
_entity.type
_entity.pdbx_description
1 polymer ?
#
loop_
_entity_poly.entity_id
_entity_poly.type
_entity_poly.pdbx_seq_one_letter_code
_entity_poly.pdbx_strand_id
1 'polypeptide(L)' 'MDTITGFQIGIDAINIVSLSSVTGMDDLDVTHSGINTLISALDKDLAILAEIQASTIQSSSGSLVFA' A
#
# COMPACT_ATOMS: atom_id res chain seq x y z
N MET A 1 6.00 11.12 -3.67
CA MET A 1 4.88 10.17 -3.78
C MET A 1 5.01 9.50 -5.12
N ASP A 2 5.26 8.20 -5.12
CA ASP A 2 5.52 7.43 -6.33
C ASP A 2 4.25 6.72 -6.79
N THR A 3 4.01 6.70 -8.09
CA THR A 3 2.95 5.90 -8.71
C THR A 3 3.57 4.62 -9.24
N ILE A 4 3.10 3.49 -8.74
CA ILE A 4 3.51 2.15 -9.13
C ILE A 4 2.49 1.61 -10.12
N THR A 5 2.96 1.26 -11.32
CA THR A 5 2.15 0.64 -12.36
C THR A 5 2.54 -0.81 -12.55
N GLY A 6 1.58 -1.67 -12.95
CA GLY A 6 1.84 -3.09 -13.22
C GLY A 6 2.09 -3.97 -11.99
N PHE A 7 1.75 -3.48 -10.79
CA PHE A 7 1.84 -4.24 -9.54
C PHE A 7 0.93 -5.48 -9.61
N GLN A 8 1.47 -6.65 -9.29
CA GLN A 8 0.76 -7.92 -9.30
C GLN A 8 0.56 -8.46 -7.88
N ILE A 9 -0.70 -8.56 -7.47
CA ILE A 9 -1.07 -9.08 -6.15
C ILE A 9 -0.60 -10.53 -5.99
N GLY A 10 0.02 -10.83 -4.85
CA GLY A 10 0.55 -12.15 -4.53
C GLY A 10 1.86 -12.52 -5.24
N ILE A 11 2.38 -11.66 -6.10
CA ILE A 11 3.70 -11.81 -6.74
C ILE A 11 4.63 -10.70 -6.27
N ASP A 12 4.17 -9.46 -6.35
CA ASP A 12 4.91 -8.28 -5.94
C ASP A 12 4.61 -7.92 -4.49
N ALA A 13 5.60 -7.29 -3.85
CA ALA A 13 5.50 -6.77 -2.49
C ALA A 13 6.04 -5.35 -2.40
N ILE A 14 5.41 -4.52 -1.57
CA ILE A 14 5.89 -3.20 -1.18
C ILE A 14 6.50 -3.31 0.21
N ASN A 15 7.76 -2.91 0.34
CA ASN A 15 8.42 -2.82 1.63
C ASN A 15 8.29 -1.40 2.18
N ILE A 16 7.59 -1.24 3.30
CA ILE A 16 7.42 0.01 4.01
C ILE A 16 8.49 0.06 5.10
N VAL A 17 9.54 0.84 4.86
CA VAL A 17 10.72 0.94 5.74
C VAL A 17 10.75 2.27 6.49
N SER A 18 11.32 2.25 7.69
CA SER A 18 11.69 3.46 8.46
C SER A 18 10.53 4.32 8.98
N LEU A 19 9.33 3.76 9.11
CA LEU A 19 8.22 4.38 9.83
C LEU A 19 8.06 3.70 11.20
N SER A 20 8.74 4.23 12.21
CA SER A 20 8.85 3.62 13.56
C SER A 20 7.54 3.32 14.27
N SER A 21 6.44 3.94 13.85
CA SER A 21 5.10 3.74 14.39
C SER A 21 4.15 3.04 13.43
N VAL A 22 4.65 2.55 12.29
CA VAL A 22 3.89 1.76 11.32
C VAL A 22 4.42 0.35 11.38
N THR A 23 3.72 -0.49 12.13
CA THR A 23 4.11 -1.86 12.45
C THR A 23 3.21 -2.90 11.80
N GLY A 24 2.09 -2.47 11.22
CA GLY A 24 1.20 -3.34 10.48
C GLY A 24 0.17 -2.61 9.64
N MET A 25 -0.74 -3.40 9.07
CA MET A 25 -1.82 -2.92 8.20
C MET A 25 -2.76 -1.91 8.87
N ASP A 26 -3.00 -2.05 10.18
CA ASP A 26 -3.89 -1.16 10.94
C ASP A 26 -3.31 0.26 11.09
N ASP A 27 -2.00 0.43 10.86
CA ASP A 27 -1.32 1.72 10.90
C ASP A 27 -1.34 2.45 9.53
N LEU A 28 -1.91 1.80 8.50
CA LEU A 28 -2.03 2.35 7.15
C LEU A 28 -3.46 2.80 6.87
N ASP A 29 -3.58 3.91 6.12
CA ASP A 29 -4.81 4.26 5.44
C ASP A 29 -4.70 3.84 3.96
N VAL A 30 -5.64 3.03 3.50
CA VAL A 30 -5.67 2.48 2.13
C VAL A 30 -6.96 2.94 1.47
N THR A 31 -6.85 3.99 0.69
CA THR A 31 -8.00 4.67 0.08
C THR A 31 -8.02 4.49 -1.42
N HIS A 32 -9.23 4.35 -1.97
CA HIS A 32 -9.43 4.31 -3.41
C HIS A 32 -9.63 5.74 -3.96
N SER A 33 -9.03 6.02 -5.12
CA SER A 33 -9.30 7.21 -5.92
C SER A 33 -9.43 6.81 -7.38
N GLY A 34 -10.68 6.59 -7.83
CA GLY A 34 -10.97 6.12 -9.18
C GLY A 34 -10.53 4.67 -9.40
N ILE A 35 -9.59 4.41 -10.30
CA ILE A 35 -9.06 3.04 -10.50
C ILE A 35 -7.78 2.79 -9.69
N ASN A 36 -7.30 3.79 -8.95
CA ASN A 36 -6.04 3.72 -8.22
C ASN A 36 -6.29 3.56 -6.73
N THR A 37 -5.30 3.02 -6.03
CA THR A 37 -5.26 2.94 -4.57
C THR A 37 -4.12 3.79 -4.04
N LEU A 38 -4.41 4.70 -3.13
CA LEU A 38 -3.43 5.42 -2.33
C LEU A 38 -3.18 4.63 -1.03
N ILE A 39 -1.91 4.44 -0.71
CA ILE A 39 -1.44 3.95 0.58
C ILE A 39 -0.77 5.10 1.30
N SER A 40 -1.27 5.45 2.47
CA SER A 40 -0.73 6.51 3.32
C SER A 40 -0.58 6.06 4.77
N ALA A 41 0.27 6.74 5.53
CA ALA A 41 0.45 6.52 6.96
C ALA A 41 0.99 7.78 7.62
N LEU A 42 0.58 8.06 8.87
CA LEU A 42 1.07 9.22 9.65
C LEU A 42 1.00 10.55 8.88
N ASP A 43 -0.13 10.79 8.19
CA ASP A 43 -0.36 11.97 7.34
C ASP A 43 0.62 12.11 6.15
N LYS A 44 1.23 10.99 5.71
CA LYS A 44 2.11 10.95 4.55
C LYS A 44 1.65 9.95 3.51
N ASP A 45 1.60 10.39 2.27
CA ASP A 45 1.38 9.52 1.11
C ASP A 45 2.63 8.68 0.83
N LEU A 46 2.49 7.36 0.87
CA LEU A 46 3.59 6.42 0.66
C LEU A 46 3.67 6.01 -0.81
N ALA A 47 2.56 5.52 -1.38
CA ALA A 47 2.51 5.02 -2.75
C ALA A 47 1.11 5.12 -3.34
N ILE A 48 1.03 5.32 -4.66
CA ILE A 48 -0.19 5.11 -5.45
C ILE A 48 -0.01 3.84 -6.28
N LEU A 49 -0.89 2.86 -6.11
CA LEU A 49 -0.98 1.68 -6.96
C LEU A 49 -2.00 1.94 -8.07
N ALA A 50 -1.53 2.02 -9.31
CA ALA A 50 -2.39 2.22 -10.45
C ALA A 50 -3.19 0.95 -10.79
N GLU A 51 -4.48 1.10 -11.08
CA GLU A 51 -5.37 0.02 -11.53
C GLU A 51 -5.57 -1.13 -10.52
N ILE A 52 -5.19 -0.91 -9.25
CA ILE A 52 -5.38 -1.86 -8.16
C ILE A 52 -6.45 -1.34 -7.22
N GLN A 53 -7.38 -2.22 -6.84
CA GLN A 53 -8.43 -1.94 -5.86
C GLN A 53 -7.92 -2.12 -4.43
N ALA A 54 -8.31 -1.21 -3.54
CA ALA A 54 -7.88 -1.19 -2.13
C ALA A 54 -8.21 -2.49 -1.39
N SER A 55 -9.40 -3.05 -1.63
CA SER A 55 -9.84 -4.32 -1.04
C SER A 55 -8.95 -5.50 -1.40
N THR A 56 -8.29 -5.46 -2.57
CA THR A 56 -7.36 -6.49 -3.01
C THR A 56 -6.02 -6.40 -2.27
N ILE A 57 -5.61 -5.19 -1.86
CA ILE A 57 -4.42 -5.00 -1.04
C ILE A 57 -4.67 -5.45 0.40
N GLN A 58 -5.79 -5.04 0.99
CA GLN A 58 -6.14 -5.39 2.38
C GLN A 58 -6.38 -6.89 2.61
N SER A 59 -6.76 -7.63 1.57
CA SER A 59 -6.94 -9.09 1.64
C SER A 59 -5.68 -9.89 1.35
N SER A 60 -4.61 -9.25 0.85
CA SER A 60 -3.35 -9.90 0.49
C SER A 60 -2.34 -9.81 1.62
N SER A 61 -2.18 -10.89 2.36
CA SER A 61 -1.32 -10.97 3.55
C SER A 61 0.18 -10.78 3.29
N GLY A 62 0.62 -10.78 2.02
CA GLY A 62 2.03 -10.70 1.63
C GLY A 62 2.39 -9.55 0.71
N SER A 63 1.42 -8.72 0.29
CA SER A 63 1.68 -7.62 -0.63
C SER A 63 2.32 -6.40 0.05
N LEU A 64 2.19 -6.28 1.37
CA LEU A 64 2.84 -5.24 2.17
C LEU A 64 3.73 -5.89 3.22
N VAL A 65 4.98 -5.46 3.27
CA VAL A 65 5.99 -5.90 4.25
C VAL A 65 6.41 -4.69 5.06
N PHE A 66 6.44 -4.83 6.38
CA PHE A 66 6.82 -3.78 7.33
C PHE A 66 8.18 -4.14 7.93
N ALA A 67 9.17 -3.26 7.81
CA ALA A 67 10.55 -3.52 8.23
C ALA A 67 11.23 -2.32 8.89
#